data_AF-A0A1I7VXA7-F1
#
_entry.id   AF-A0A1I7VXA7-F1
#
_cell.length_a   1.000
_cell.length_b   1.000
_cell.length_c   1.000
_cell.angle_alpha   90.00
_cell.angle_beta   90.00
_cell.angle_gamma   90.00
#
_symmetry.space_group_name_H-M   'P 1'
#
loop_
_entity.id
_entity.type
_entity.pdbx_description
1 polymer ?
#
loop_
_entity_poly.entity_id
_entity_poly.type
_entity_poly.pdbx_seq_one_letter_code
_entity_poly.pdbx_strand_id
1 'polypeptide(L)'
;MNEEGGYLGAMTYQCLYSGVLDRIVQNRRNDDSAVHVIQRLRSTLRQADISSPSFLFDFTKVLLIGSELNVNLQEAFLRRQATAPTDDLELPNLHQREYQELSSRAVALRRVLARVPEEMSDRRTFLETIKEIASSIKKLLDATNAVMQMIHPTVQLSVEKRKREFVHYSKRFSNTLKEYFKDQNATQVSISANQLIFQTALLIRTIREKMRKVGS
;
A
#
# COMPACT_ATOMS: atom_id res chain seq x y z
N MET A 1 -9.67 -2.94 20.28
CA MET A 1 -9.27 -3.17 18.88
C MET A 1 -7.95 -2.44 18.68
N ASN A 2 -6.83 -3.17 18.64
CA ASN A 2 -5.51 -2.54 18.43
C ASN A 2 -5.43 -2.04 16.99
N GLU A 3 -5.30 -0.72 16.83
CA GLU A 3 -5.18 0.00 15.56
C GLU A 3 -3.91 -0.39 14.76
N GLU A 4 -3.00 -1.16 15.36
CA GLU A 4 -1.73 -1.56 14.76
C GLU A 4 -1.84 -2.72 13.74
N GLY A 5 -2.95 -3.47 13.72
CA GLY A 5 -3.12 -4.64 12.84
C GLY A 5 -4.05 -4.45 11.63
N GLY A 6 -4.96 -3.46 11.65
CA GLY A 6 -6.03 -3.36 10.66
C GLY A 6 -5.56 -3.04 9.24
N TYR A 7 -4.52 -2.19 9.11
CA TYR A 7 -4.00 -1.80 7.80
C TYR A 7 -3.14 -2.90 7.17
N LEU A 8 -2.27 -3.57 7.94
CA LEU A 8 -1.52 -4.72 7.43
C LEU A 8 -2.46 -5.86 7.03
N GLY A 9 -3.50 -6.10 7.84
CA GLY A 9 -4.62 -6.98 7.49
C GLY A 9 -5.14 -6.72 6.08
N ALA A 10 -5.60 -5.49 5.85
CA ALA A 10 -6.15 -5.05 4.56
C ALA A 10 -5.15 -5.10 3.39
N MET A 11 -3.83 -5.04 3.64
CA MET A 11 -2.79 -5.06 2.62
C MET A 11 -2.21 -6.45 2.38
N THR A 12 -2.47 -7.43 3.25
CA THR A 12 -1.77 -8.72 3.27
C THR A 12 -1.93 -9.48 1.96
N TYR A 13 -3.16 -9.56 1.43
CA TYR A 13 -3.39 -10.23 0.16
C TYR A 13 -2.55 -9.61 -0.97
N GLN A 14 -2.61 -8.29 -1.12
CA GLN A 14 -1.91 -7.59 -2.21
C GLN A 14 -0.40 -7.65 -2.06
N CYS A 15 0.10 -7.43 -0.84
CA CYS A 15 1.53 -7.33 -0.56
C CYS A 15 2.23 -8.70 -0.59
N LEU A 16 1.63 -9.72 0.03
CA LEU A 16 2.29 -11.02 0.25
C LEU A 16 1.80 -12.11 -0.70
N TYR A 17 0.49 -12.21 -0.94
CA TYR A 17 -0.09 -13.36 -1.65
C TYR A 17 -0.16 -13.15 -3.15
N SER A 18 -0.65 -11.99 -3.62
CA SER A 18 -0.99 -11.78 -5.03
C SER A 18 0.20 -12.02 -5.95
N GLY A 19 1.32 -11.32 -5.72
CA GLY A 19 2.52 -11.48 -6.55
C GLY A 19 3.18 -12.85 -6.45
N VAL A 20 3.03 -13.56 -5.32
CA VAL A 20 3.54 -14.94 -5.20
C VAL A 20 2.69 -15.89 -6.04
N LEU A 21 1.36 -15.77 -5.96
CA LEU A 21 0.45 -16.58 -6.77
C LEU A 21 0.65 -16.32 -8.27
N ASP A 22 0.82 -15.07 -8.68
CA ASP A 22 1.09 -14.73 -10.09
C ASP A 22 2.39 -15.37 -10.59
N ARG A 23 3.46 -15.33 -9.78
CA ARG A 23 4.72 -15.98 -10.11
C ARG A 23 4.57 -17.51 -10.22
N ILE A 24 3.81 -18.14 -9.33
CA ILE A 24 3.57 -19.59 -9.37
C ILE A 24 2.77 -19.94 -10.64
N VAL A 25 1.73 -19.18 -10.98
CA VAL A 25 0.98 -19.35 -12.23
C VAL A 25 1.92 -19.23 -13.44
N GLN A 26 2.76 -18.21 -13.48
CA GLN A 26 3.71 -18.00 -14.58
C GLN A 26 4.69 -19.17 -14.73
N ASN A 27 5.21 -19.68 -13.62
CA ASN A 27 6.13 -20.83 -13.61
C ASN A 27 5.46 -22.15 -14.03
N ARG A 28 4.14 -22.25 -13.88
CA ARG A 28 3.33 -23.43 -14.21
C ARG A 28 2.45 -23.22 -15.44
N ARG A 29 2.74 -22.22 -16.28
CA ARG A 29 1.89 -21.81 -17.41
C ARG A 29 1.58 -22.89 -18.45
N ASN A 30 2.37 -23.97 -18.49
CA ASN A 30 2.19 -25.10 -19.42
C ASN A 30 1.39 -26.26 -18.81
N ASP A 31 0.94 -26.14 -17.56
CA ASP A 31 0.17 -27.15 -16.84
C ASP A 31 -1.19 -26.56 -16.47
N ASP A 32 -2.18 -26.78 -17.34
CA ASP A 32 -3.53 -26.22 -17.20
C ASP A 32 -4.22 -26.64 -15.90
N SER A 33 -3.95 -27.87 -15.44
CA SER A 33 -4.47 -28.40 -14.19
C SER A 33 -3.90 -27.63 -12.99
N ALA A 34 -2.56 -27.45 -12.95
CA ALA A 34 -1.91 -26.67 -11.92
C ALA A 34 -2.41 -25.22 -11.92
N VAL A 35 -2.51 -24.58 -13.08
CA VAL A 35 -3.04 -23.21 -13.21
C VAL A 35 -4.45 -23.12 -12.64
N HIS A 36 -5.35 -24.04 -12.99
CA HIS A 36 -6.71 -24.05 -12.48
C HIS A 36 -6.77 -24.19 -10.94
N VAL A 37 -5.97 -25.08 -10.35
CA VAL A 37 -5.89 -25.24 -8.89
C VAL A 37 -5.38 -23.97 -8.21
N ILE A 38 -4.36 -23.30 -8.77
CA ILE A 38 -3.83 -22.05 -8.21
C ILE A 38 -4.87 -20.93 -8.29
N GLN A 39 -5.64 -20.84 -9.38
CA GLN A 39 -6.74 -19.87 -9.50
C GLN A 39 -7.85 -20.13 -8.47
N ARG A 40 -8.16 -21.41 -8.20
CA ARG A 40 -9.11 -21.77 -7.15
C ARG A 40 -8.58 -21.40 -5.76
N LEU A 41 -7.30 -21.69 -5.47
CA LEU A 41 -6.68 -21.27 -4.22
C LEU A 41 -6.75 -19.75 -4.03
N ARG A 42 -6.45 -19.00 -5.09
CA ARG A 42 -6.54 -17.54 -5.11
C ARG A 42 -7.94 -17.04 -4.75
N SER A 43 -8.98 -17.59 -5.37
CA SER A 43 -10.36 -17.17 -5.09
C SER A 43 -10.78 -17.54 -3.67
N THR A 44 -10.40 -18.72 -3.18
CA THR A 44 -10.68 -19.16 -1.81
C THR A 44 -9.99 -18.27 -0.77
N LEU A 45 -8.70 -17.96 -0.94
CA LEU A 45 -7.96 -17.09 -0.02
C LEU A 45 -8.57 -15.68 0.04
N ARG A 46 -8.95 -15.11 -1.11
CA ARG A 46 -9.64 -13.81 -1.15
C ARG A 46 -10.99 -13.86 -0.47
N GLN A 47 -11.77 -14.92 -0.73
CA GLN A 47 -13.09 -15.06 -0.13
C GLN A 47 -13.01 -15.21 1.39
N ALA A 48 -12.04 -15.97 1.89
CA ALA A 48 -11.80 -16.10 3.32
C ALA A 48 -11.48 -14.75 3.98
N ASP A 49 -10.62 -13.94 3.35
CA ASP A 49 -10.24 -12.61 3.85
C ASP A 49 -11.38 -11.58 3.79
N ILE A 50 -12.28 -11.71 2.80
CA ILE A 50 -13.50 -10.89 2.71
C ILE A 50 -14.50 -11.30 3.81
N SER A 51 -14.69 -12.61 4.01
CA SER A 51 -15.62 -13.15 4.99
C SER A 51 -15.14 -12.95 6.43
N SER A 52 -13.83 -12.90 6.66
CA SER A 52 -13.19 -12.65 7.94
C SER A 52 -12.03 -11.67 7.76
N PRO A 53 -12.26 -10.36 8.00
CA PRO A 53 -11.24 -9.35 7.78
C PRO A 53 -9.94 -9.62 8.54
N SER A 54 -8.80 -9.57 7.85
CA SER A 54 -7.46 -9.88 8.37
C SER A 54 -7.16 -11.37 8.54
N PHE A 55 -8.03 -12.28 8.06
CA PHE A 55 -7.77 -13.71 8.09
C PHE A 55 -6.41 -14.07 7.49
N LEU A 56 -6.04 -13.51 6.33
CA LEU A 56 -4.75 -13.83 5.71
C LEU A 56 -3.56 -13.31 6.51
N PHE A 57 -3.73 -12.19 7.23
CA PHE A 57 -2.70 -11.66 8.12
C PHE A 57 -2.51 -12.55 9.34
N ASP A 58 -3.60 -12.99 9.97
CA ASP A 58 -3.55 -13.90 11.10
C ASP A 58 -3.01 -15.27 10.69
N PHE A 59 -3.43 -15.79 9.53
CA PHE A 59 -2.87 -17.00 8.93
C PHE A 59 -1.36 -16.87 8.70
N THR A 60 -0.89 -15.74 8.16
CA THR A 60 0.55 -15.49 7.97
C THR A 60 1.30 -15.44 9.29
N LYS A 61 0.75 -14.82 10.33
CA LYS A 61 1.35 -14.80 11.67
C LYS A 61 1.47 -16.21 12.25
N VAL A 62 0.44 -17.05 12.11
CA VAL A 62 0.49 -18.45 12.56
C VAL A 62 1.60 -19.23 11.83
N LEU A 63 1.73 -19.05 10.51
CA LEU A 63 2.81 -19.69 9.74
C LEU A 63 4.20 -19.23 10.19
N LEU A 64 4.37 -17.93 10.48
CA LEU A 64 5.65 -17.40 10.95
C LEU A 64 6.02 -17.91 12.33
N ILE A 65 5.06 -17.94 13.27
CA ILE A 65 5.26 -18.51 14.60
C ILE A 65 5.70 -19.97 14.50
N GLY A 66 5.05 -20.75 13.63
CA GLY A 66 5.42 -22.16 13.39
C GLY A 66 6.75 -22.36 12.65
N SER A 67 7.33 -21.31 12.05
CA SER A 67 8.59 -21.38 11.30
C SER A 67 9.83 -21.07 12.15
N GLU A 68 9.66 -20.64 13.40
CA GLU A 68 10.73 -20.17 14.29
C GLU A 68 11.58 -19.01 13.74
N LEU A 69 11.11 -18.34 12.68
CA LEU A 69 11.78 -17.18 12.10
C LEU A 69 11.49 -15.92 12.92
N ASN A 70 12.54 -15.22 13.35
CA ASN A 70 12.43 -13.92 13.98
C ASN A 70 12.33 -12.81 12.92
N VAL A 71 11.11 -12.51 12.47
CA VAL A 71 10.86 -11.52 11.41
C VAL A 71 10.13 -10.30 11.97
N ASN A 72 10.70 -9.11 11.77
CA ASN A 72 9.96 -7.86 11.95
C ASN A 72 8.93 -7.70 10.82
N LEU A 73 7.66 -7.99 11.12
CA LEU A 73 6.57 -7.93 10.14
C LEU A 73 6.42 -6.55 9.50
N GLN A 74 6.62 -5.47 10.25
CA GLN A 74 6.45 -4.11 9.74
C GLN A 74 7.49 -3.80 8.66
N GLU A 75 8.74 -4.12 8.96
CA GLU A 75 9.87 -3.98 8.05
C GLU A 75 9.72 -4.90 6.83
N ALA A 76 9.34 -6.16 7.04
CA ALA A 76 9.16 -7.13 5.97
C ALA A 76 8.04 -6.72 5.00
N PHE A 77 6.90 -6.24 5.52
CA PHE A 77 5.84 -5.69 4.70
C PHE A 77 6.33 -4.47 3.91
N LEU A 78 7.04 -3.55 4.56
CA LEU A 78 7.51 -2.32 3.93
C LEU A 78 8.49 -2.60 2.79
N ARG A 79 9.48 -3.48 2.99
CA ARG A 79 10.39 -3.96 1.93
C ARG A 79 9.60 -4.58 0.78
N ARG A 80 8.58 -5.37 1.10
CA ARG A 80 7.80 -6.08 0.08
C ARG A 80 7.01 -5.13 -0.82
N GLN A 81 6.63 -3.94 -0.34
CA GLN A 81 5.93 -2.92 -1.15
C GLN A 81 6.70 -2.50 -2.41
N ALA A 82 8.03 -2.65 -2.44
CA ALA A 82 8.84 -2.33 -3.62
C ALA A 82 8.49 -3.21 -4.83
N THR A 83 8.05 -4.45 -4.60
CA THR A 83 7.79 -5.46 -5.63
C THR A 83 6.36 -5.99 -5.63
N ALA A 84 5.53 -5.53 -4.68
CA ALA A 84 4.11 -5.86 -4.65
C ALA A 84 3.40 -5.34 -5.91
N PRO A 85 2.39 -6.07 -6.43
CA PRO A 85 1.52 -5.58 -7.50
C PRO A 85 0.95 -4.17 -7.24
N THR A 86 0.68 -3.42 -8.30
CA THR A 86 0.20 -2.01 -8.24
C THR A 86 -1.31 -1.89 -8.45
N ASP A 87 -2.05 -2.99 -8.57
CA ASP A 87 -3.50 -3.02 -8.87
C ASP A 87 -4.35 -2.19 -7.89
N ASP A 88 -3.90 -2.04 -6.64
CA ASP A 88 -4.53 -1.24 -5.59
C ASP A 88 -4.32 0.27 -5.77
N LEU A 89 -3.34 0.67 -6.58
CA LEU A 89 -2.97 2.06 -6.89
C LEU A 89 -3.32 2.50 -8.32
N GLU A 90 -3.85 1.60 -9.15
CA GLU A 90 -4.19 1.88 -10.54
C GLU A 90 -5.64 2.35 -10.75
N LEU A 91 -5.90 3.06 -11.84
CA LEU A 91 -7.25 3.50 -12.22
C LEU A 91 -7.55 3.07 -13.67
N PRO A 92 -7.61 1.75 -13.95
CA PRO A 92 -7.55 1.23 -15.32
C PRO A 92 -8.70 1.67 -16.23
N ASN A 93 -9.89 1.92 -15.66
CA ASN A 93 -11.08 2.33 -16.40
C ASN A 93 -11.17 3.85 -16.61
N LEU A 94 -10.15 4.62 -16.16
CA LEU A 94 -10.12 6.07 -16.24
C LEU A 94 -8.92 6.49 -17.12
N HIS A 95 -9.17 6.72 -18.41
CA HIS A 95 -8.12 6.96 -19.41
C HIS A 95 -7.62 8.41 -19.46
N GLN A 96 -8.23 9.34 -18.71
CA GLN A 96 -7.77 10.72 -18.70
C GLN A 96 -6.39 10.82 -18.02
N ARG A 97 -5.58 11.77 -18.52
CA ARG A 97 -4.18 11.94 -18.14
C ARG A 97 -4.01 12.16 -16.64
N GLU A 98 -4.93 12.88 -16.02
CA GLU A 98 -4.91 13.25 -14.61
C GLU A 98 -5.05 12.03 -13.70
N TYR A 99 -5.85 11.03 -14.08
CA TYR A 99 -5.98 9.79 -13.34
C TYR A 99 -4.74 8.90 -13.49
N GLN A 100 -4.15 8.84 -14.68
CA GLN A 100 -2.90 8.11 -14.92
C GLN A 100 -1.74 8.73 -14.15
N GLU A 101 -1.65 10.07 -14.16
CA GLU A 101 -0.68 10.83 -13.39
C GLU A 101 -0.84 10.54 -11.89
N LEU A 102 -2.07 10.60 -11.37
CA LEU A 102 -2.36 10.28 -9.98
C LEU A 102 -1.90 8.87 -9.60
N SER A 103 -2.22 7.86 -10.40
CA SER A 103 -1.76 6.48 -10.20
C SER A 103 -0.24 6.37 -10.23
N SER A 104 0.42 7.02 -11.19
CA SER A 104 1.89 7.05 -11.28
C SER A 104 2.52 7.67 -10.03
N ARG A 105 1.97 8.78 -9.52
CA ARG A 105 2.46 9.43 -8.29
C ARG A 105 2.23 8.58 -7.05
N ALA A 106 1.11 7.86 -6.97
CA ALA A 106 0.83 6.92 -5.87
C ALA A 106 1.85 5.76 -5.85
N VAL A 107 2.12 5.16 -7.01
CA VAL A 107 3.12 4.09 -7.15
C VAL A 107 4.52 4.60 -6.82
N ALA A 108 4.88 5.79 -7.29
CA ALA A 108 6.17 6.42 -6.99
C ALA A 108 6.34 6.60 -5.47
N LEU A 109 5.36 7.20 -4.79
CA LEU A 109 5.42 7.37 -3.33
C LEU A 109 5.58 6.04 -2.60
N ARG A 110 4.81 5.00 -2.97
CA ARG A 110 4.95 3.67 -2.39
C ARG A 110 6.36 3.11 -2.55
N ARG A 111 6.94 3.23 -3.74
CA ARG A 111 8.30 2.72 -4.03
C ARG A 111 9.38 3.44 -3.25
N VAL A 112 9.29 4.76 -3.07
CA VAL A 112 10.25 5.51 -2.26
C VAL A 112 10.13 5.10 -0.79
N LEU A 113 8.90 5.01 -0.25
CA LEU A 113 8.68 4.55 1.14
C LEU A 113 9.21 3.12 1.38
N ALA A 114 9.12 2.24 0.39
CA ALA A 114 9.60 0.85 0.50
C ALA A 114 11.12 0.72 0.66
N ARG A 115 11.90 1.75 0.29
CA ARG A 115 13.37 1.76 0.42
C ARG A 115 13.88 2.17 1.79
N VAL A 116 12.99 2.73 2.62
CA VAL A 116 13.32 3.22 3.97
C VAL A 116 14.11 2.19 4.80
N PRO A 117 13.73 0.90 4.90
CA PRO A 117 14.49 -0.07 5.68
C PRO A 117 15.96 -0.24 5.26
N GLU A 118 16.26 -0.14 3.96
CA GLU A 118 17.63 -0.29 3.43
C GLU A 118 18.44 0.98 3.65
N GLU A 119 17.81 2.13 3.41
CA GLU A 119 18.48 3.43 3.38
C GLU A 119 18.68 4.01 4.78
N MET A 120 17.92 3.57 5.79
CA MET A 120 18.03 4.03 7.18
C MET A 120 19.40 3.79 7.83
N SER A 121 20.15 2.80 7.35
CA SER A 121 21.49 2.48 7.89
C SER A 121 22.53 3.56 7.57
N ASP A 122 22.38 4.27 6.45
CA ASP A 122 23.27 5.36 6.03
C ASP A 122 22.56 6.71 6.15
N ARG A 123 22.99 7.53 7.12
CA ARG A 123 22.33 8.81 7.42
C ARG A 123 22.24 9.75 6.22
N ARG A 124 23.26 9.79 5.36
CA ARG A 124 23.28 10.70 4.20
C ARG A 124 22.24 10.27 3.16
N THR A 125 22.23 8.99 2.81
CA THR A 125 21.26 8.38 1.89
C THR A 125 19.85 8.49 2.45
N PHE A 126 19.67 8.26 3.75
CA PHE A 126 18.38 8.40 4.40
C PHE A 126 17.82 9.82 4.32
N LEU A 127 18.66 10.85 4.52
CA LEU A 127 18.23 12.24 4.39
C LEU A 127 17.81 12.60 2.96
N GLU A 128 18.49 12.07 1.94
CA GLU A 128 18.06 12.22 0.54
C GLU A 128 16.73 11.51 0.27
N THR A 129 16.57 10.32 0.83
CA THR A 129 15.31 9.56 0.76
C THR A 129 14.15 10.33 1.38
N ILE A 130 14.36 10.96 2.54
CA ILE A 130 13.34 11.79 3.19
C ILE A 130 12.93 12.97 2.30
N LYS A 131 13.89 13.62 1.62
CA LYS A 131 13.58 14.69 0.65
C LYS A 131 12.77 14.16 -0.54
N GLU A 132 13.11 12.97 -1.03
CA GLU A 132 12.40 12.32 -2.13
C GLU A 132 10.97 11.93 -1.73
N ILE A 133 10.77 11.43 -0.51
CA ILE A 133 9.44 11.14 0.06
C ILE A 133 8.63 12.44 0.12
N ALA A 134 9.19 13.52 0.67
CA ALA A 134 8.51 14.81 0.76
C ALA A 134 8.10 15.34 -0.63
N SER A 135 9.00 15.24 -1.61
CA SER A 135 8.72 15.58 -3.02
C SER A 135 7.58 14.71 -3.60
N SER A 136 7.59 13.41 -3.34
CA SER A 136 6.58 12.47 -3.83
C SER A 136 5.21 12.70 -3.20
N ILE A 137 5.16 13.01 -1.90
CA ILE A 137 3.93 13.40 -1.19
C ILE A 137 3.34 14.66 -1.83
N LYS A 138 4.16 15.68 -2.07
CA LYS A 138 3.72 16.92 -2.73
C LYS A 138 3.13 16.64 -4.12
N LYS A 139 3.85 15.90 -4.96
CA LYS A 139 3.40 15.54 -6.32
C LYS A 139 2.09 14.74 -6.29
N LEU A 140 1.91 13.82 -5.34
CA LEU A 140 0.66 13.08 -5.18
C LEU A 140 -0.50 13.99 -4.79
N LEU A 141 -0.29 14.93 -3.86
CA LEU A 141 -1.31 15.91 -3.46
C LEU A 141 -1.68 16.84 -4.61
N ASP A 142 -0.70 17.31 -5.38
CA ASP A 142 -0.93 18.16 -6.55
C ASP A 142 -1.77 17.42 -7.61
N ALA A 143 -1.42 16.17 -7.92
CA ALA A 143 -2.20 15.32 -8.82
C ALA A 143 -3.62 15.04 -8.29
N THR A 144 -3.76 14.86 -6.97
CA THR A 144 -5.08 14.67 -6.33
C THR A 144 -5.94 15.92 -6.50
N ASN A 145 -5.38 17.11 -6.30
CA ASN A 145 -6.11 18.36 -6.48
C ASN A 145 -6.51 18.58 -7.94
N ALA A 146 -5.67 18.21 -8.90
CA ALA A 146 -6.01 18.26 -10.34
C ALA A 146 -7.21 17.36 -10.65
N VAL A 147 -7.21 16.11 -10.17
CA VAL A 147 -8.36 15.20 -10.31
C VAL A 147 -9.61 15.76 -9.63
N MET A 148 -9.47 16.38 -8.45
CA MET A 148 -10.59 16.99 -7.73
C MET A 148 -11.30 18.07 -8.54
N GLN A 149 -10.59 18.82 -9.39
CA GLN A 149 -11.19 19.85 -10.25
C GLN A 149 -12.08 19.27 -11.37
N MET A 150 -11.91 17.98 -11.71
CA MET A 150 -12.60 17.33 -12.82
C MET A 150 -13.79 16.47 -12.39
N ILE A 151 -13.81 16.02 -11.13
CA ILE A 151 -14.84 15.11 -10.61
C ILE A 151 -16.05 15.87 -10.07
N HIS A 152 -17.22 15.21 -10.07
CA HIS A 152 -18.46 15.77 -9.56
C HIS A 152 -18.37 16.15 -8.06
N PRO A 153 -19.00 17.26 -7.60
CA PRO A 153 -18.91 17.75 -6.21
C PRO A 153 -19.22 16.70 -5.12
N THR A 154 -20.19 15.81 -5.35
CA THR A 154 -20.52 14.72 -4.41
C THR A 154 -19.36 13.73 -4.20
N VAL A 155 -18.54 13.52 -5.24
CA VAL A 155 -17.32 12.70 -5.15
C VAL A 155 -16.18 13.49 -4.51
N GLN A 156 -16.06 14.79 -4.81
CA GLN A 156 -15.04 15.67 -4.23
C GLN A 156 -15.04 15.63 -2.70
N LEU A 157 -16.21 15.66 -2.06
CA LEU A 157 -16.31 15.61 -0.59
C LEU A 157 -15.68 14.33 0.00
N SER A 158 -15.89 13.18 -0.66
CA SER A 158 -15.32 11.90 -0.21
C SER A 158 -13.80 11.87 -0.40
N VAL A 159 -13.31 12.39 -1.53
CA VAL A 159 -11.88 12.48 -1.84
C VAL A 159 -11.18 13.47 -0.91
N GLU A 160 -11.79 14.61 -0.63
CA GLU A 160 -11.28 15.63 0.29
C GLU A 160 -11.12 15.08 1.71
N LYS A 161 -12.09 14.29 2.19
CA LYS A 161 -11.95 13.60 3.48
C LYS A 161 -10.72 12.70 3.51
N ARG A 162 -10.50 11.88 2.47
CA ARG A 162 -9.32 11.00 2.40
C ARG A 162 -8.02 11.77 2.20
N LYS A 163 -8.04 12.89 1.48
CA LYS A 163 -6.89 13.79 1.36
C LYS A 163 -6.46 14.32 2.72
N ARG A 164 -7.41 14.74 3.57
CA ARG A 164 -7.13 15.23 4.94
C ARG A 164 -6.52 14.14 5.82
N GLU A 165 -7.06 12.93 5.76
CA GLU A 165 -6.51 11.78 6.48
C GLU A 165 -5.09 11.46 6.00
N PHE A 166 -4.86 11.41 4.69
CA PHE A 166 -3.52 11.24 4.11
C PHE A 166 -2.54 12.31 4.60
N VAL A 167 -2.94 13.59 4.60
CA VAL A 167 -2.12 14.69 5.14
C VAL A 167 -1.82 14.48 6.62
N HIS A 168 -2.80 14.04 7.42
CA HIS A 168 -2.58 13.72 8.84
C HIS A 168 -1.51 12.63 9.02
N TYR A 169 -1.60 11.52 8.28
CA TYR A 169 -0.61 10.45 8.35
C TYR A 169 0.77 10.87 7.81
N SER A 170 0.84 11.75 6.81
CA SER A 170 2.13 12.31 6.33
C SER A 170 2.84 13.15 7.39
N LYS A 171 2.07 13.92 8.19
CA LYS A 171 2.59 14.68 9.34
C LYS A 171 3.04 13.74 10.45
N ARG A 172 2.27 12.69 10.75
CA ARG A 172 2.64 11.66 11.72
C ARG A 172 3.97 11.01 11.33
N PHE A 173 4.12 10.56 10.08
CA PHE A 173 5.37 10.01 9.56
C PHE A 173 6.54 10.99 9.75
N SER A 174 6.34 12.27 9.42
CA SER A 174 7.37 13.31 9.61
C SER A 174 7.77 13.49 11.08
N ASN A 175 6.83 13.40 12.02
CA ASN A 175 7.13 13.46 13.45
C ASN A 175 7.86 12.20 13.93
N THR A 176 7.45 11.02 13.47
CA THR A 176 8.14 9.76 13.76
C THR A 176 9.58 9.77 13.26
N LEU A 177 9.87 10.37 12.09
CA LEU A 177 11.24 10.57 11.64
C LEU A 177 12.06 11.46 12.59
N LYS A 178 11.46 12.53 13.13
CA LYS A 178 12.13 13.42 14.11
C LYS A 178 12.45 12.69 15.41
N GLU A 179 11.53 11.83 15.86
CA GLU A 179 11.72 10.99 17.06
C GLU A 179 12.79 9.93 16.82
N TYR A 180 12.78 9.28 15.65
CA TYR A 180 13.79 8.29 15.24
C TYR A 180 15.23 8.83 15.31
N PHE A 181 15.47 10.07 14.89
CA PHE A 181 16.81 10.67 15.02
C PHE A 181 17.27 10.84 16.48
N LYS A 182 16.37 10.71 17.46
CA LYS A 182 16.68 10.76 18.91
C LYS A 182 16.76 9.36 19.52
N ASP A 183 15.77 8.50 19.25
CA ASP A 183 15.60 7.21 19.95
C ASP A 183 16.05 5.98 19.14
N GLN A 184 16.36 6.15 17.85
CA GLN A 184 16.76 5.09 16.91
C GLN A 184 15.72 3.96 16.76
N ASN A 185 14.44 4.22 17.03
CA ASN A 185 13.38 3.21 16.93
C ASN A 185 12.92 2.99 15.47
N ALA A 186 13.62 2.11 14.75
CA ALA A 186 13.34 1.84 13.34
C ALA A 186 11.97 1.20 13.07
N THR A 187 11.43 0.44 14.03
CA THR A 187 10.13 -0.20 13.91
C THR A 187 9.01 0.84 13.80
N GLN A 188 9.08 1.94 14.55
CA GLN A 188 8.07 3.01 14.46
C GLN A 188 8.08 3.71 13.10
N VAL A 189 9.27 3.91 12.52
CA VAL A 189 9.39 4.44 11.14
C VAL A 189 8.73 3.48 10.14
N SER A 190 8.96 2.18 10.30
CA SER A 190 8.34 1.16 9.43
C SER A 190 6.80 1.14 9.54
N ILE A 191 6.27 1.21 10.77
CA ILE A 191 4.83 1.30 11.05
C ILE A 191 4.22 2.52 10.36
N SER A 192 4.80 3.70 10.60
CA SER A 192 4.26 4.96 10.07
C SER A 192 4.36 5.04 8.53
N ALA A 193 5.41 4.46 7.93
CA ALA A 193 5.53 4.33 6.48
C ALA A 193 4.46 3.40 5.89
N ASN A 194 4.24 2.21 6.46
CA ASN A 194 3.19 1.29 6.00
C ASN A 194 1.79 1.93 6.11
N GLN A 195 1.51 2.67 7.19
CA GLN A 195 0.26 3.41 7.34
C GLN A 195 0.09 4.47 6.23
N LEU A 196 1.15 5.19 5.87
CA LEU A 196 1.10 6.19 4.79
C LEU A 196 0.85 5.54 3.42
N ILE A 197 1.44 4.38 3.15
CA ILE A 197 1.16 3.59 1.94
C ILE A 197 -0.31 3.15 1.93
N PHE A 198 -0.83 2.67 3.06
CA PHE A 198 -2.23 2.30 3.18
C PHE A 198 -3.18 3.48 2.91
N GLN A 199 -2.89 4.67 3.45
CA GLN A 199 -3.68 5.87 3.15
C GLN A 199 -3.63 6.25 1.67
N THR A 200 -2.47 6.06 1.02
CA THR A 200 -2.33 6.24 -0.43
C THR A 200 -3.28 5.31 -1.19
N ALA A 201 -3.33 4.02 -0.84
CA ALA A 201 -4.24 3.06 -1.45
C ALA A 201 -5.72 3.40 -1.19
N LEU A 202 -6.07 3.83 0.03
CA LEU A 202 -7.44 4.25 0.35
C LEU A 202 -7.89 5.47 -0.46
N LEU A 203 -7.00 6.42 -0.72
CA LEU A 203 -7.27 7.59 -1.56
C LEU A 203 -7.63 7.16 -2.98
N ILE A 204 -6.78 6.33 -3.61
CA ILE A 204 -7.01 5.82 -4.97
C ILE A 204 -8.29 4.98 -5.03
N ARG A 205 -8.49 4.07 -4.06
CA ARG A 205 -9.69 3.23 -3.96
C ARG A 205 -10.96 4.06 -3.88
N THR A 206 -10.96 5.13 -3.09
CA THR A 206 -12.13 6.02 -2.94
C THR A 206 -12.50 6.66 -4.27
N ILE A 207 -11.51 7.14 -5.04
CA ILE A 207 -11.74 7.69 -6.37
C ILE A 207 -12.31 6.61 -7.30
N ARG A 208 -11.69 5.42 -7.31
CA ARG A 208 -12.12 4.28 -8.14
C ARG A 208 -13.58 3.88 -7.89
N GLU A 209 -13.96 3.72 -6.62
CA GLU A 209 -15.31 3.28 -6.23
C GLU A 209 -16.37 4.34 -6.52
N LYS A 210 -16.07 5.62 -6.26
CA LYS A 210 -17.03 6.70 -6.46
C LYS A 210 -17.23 7.02 -7.94
N MET A 211 -16.19 6.93 -8.75
CA MET A 211 -16.31 7.12 -10.21
C MET A 211 -17.13 6.00 -10.87
N ARG A 212 -17.03 4.74 -10.39
CA ARG A 212 -17.90 3.65 -10.88
C ARG A 212 -19.39 3.94 -10.64
N LYS A 213 -19.73 4.51 -9.48
CA LYS A 213 -21.13 4.82 -9.10
C LYS A 213 -21.75 6.00 -9.84
N VAL A 214 -20.95 6.87 -10.46
CA VAL A 214 -21.45 8.03 -11.23
C VAL A 214 -21.67 7.66 -12.70
N GLY A 215 -20.98 6.64 -13.20
CA GLY A 215 -21.19 6.09 -14.54
C GLY A 215 -22.22 4.95 -14.62
N SER A 216 -22.93 4.67 -13.52
CA SER A 216 -24.06 3.72 -13.45
C SER A 216 -25.37 4.49 -13.33
#